data_AF-A0A562SAR1-F1
#
_entry.id   AF-A0A562SAR1-F1
#
_cell.length_a   1.000
_cell.length_b   1.000
_cell.length_c   1.000
_cell.angle_alpha   90.00
_cell.angle_beta   90.00
_cell.angle_gamma   90.00
#
_symmetry.space_group_name_H-M   'P 1'
#
loop_
_entity.id
_entity.type
_entity.pdbx_description
1 polymer ?
#
loop_
_entity_poly.entity_id
_entity_poly.type
_entity_poly.pdbx_seq_one_letter_code
_entity_poly.pdbx_strand_id
1 'polypeptide(L)'
;MKQFVNLIIFCFVLLSSARAQLTTQQKNEAVDSVVKLMNERYTFPETAKKIEQFLRNQQSANAYDTINDGNSFAAKLTADIRSICSDKHVNIRYSAEALPVSRGNILQISEEEKKGYAEFLRLENYGVTKLEVLKGNIGYIDFKFLCGTEYAGDFYAAMMNYVQHTDALIIDFRKCGGAMSDNVIPFLCSYFFADKTHLNDLYWREGNFTQQTWTQVVVPGKKYLNKPVYILTSNRTFSGAEEMAYDLKNLKRATIIGEVTGGGANPGGSVNVTEHFSMFLPVGRAINPITKTNWEGVGVQPDTVIKSRLALHKAQLLAMQYGLQTTTNNFWKDELKRLIAEHETQAPQLTKVTFRVKGYVTAKHIAVAGGFNDWSTTAATMKRTGNEWVVETEAEPGKHLYKFVVDGEWILDPANKQKAWENGYENSVVVVK
;
A
#
# COMPACT_ATOMS: atom_id res chain seq x y z
N MET A 1 19.95 -67.65 -21.49
CA MET A 1 19.81 -66.27 -20.98
C MET A 1 18.34 -65.99 -20.70
N LYS A 2 17.93 -66.00 -19.42
CA LYS A 2 16.63 -65.50 -18.96
C LYS A 2 16.94 -64.36 -17.99
N GLN A 3 16.64 -63.13 -18.38
CA GLN A 3 16.80 -61.95 -17.51
C GLN A 3 15.56 -61.83 -16.63
N PHE A 4 15.76 -61.87 -15.31
CA PHE A 4 14.78 -61.49 -14.31
C PHE A 4 14.83 -59.97 -14.14
N VAL A 5 13.68 -59.31 -14.33
CA VAL A 5 13.50 -57.90 -14.00
C VAL A 5 13.02 -57.82 -12.54
N ASN A 6 13.86 -57.28 -11.66
CA ASN A 6 13.47 -56.94 -10.29
C ASN A 6 12.77 -55.57 -10.30
N LEU A 7 11.50 -55.55 -9.91
CA LEU A 7 10.71 -54.34 -9.71
C LEU A 7 10.90 -53.86 -8.27
N ILE A 8 11.66 -52.79 -8.07
CA ILE A 8 11.78 -52.10 -6.77
C ILE A 8 10.61 -51.12 -6.66
N ILE A 9 9.67 -51.39 -5.76
CA ILE A 9 8.59 -50.47 -5.41
C ILE A 9 9.13 -49.50 -4.36
N PHE A 10 9.38 -48.24 -4.76
CA PHE A 10 9.68 -47.15 -3.85
C PHE A 10 8.36 -46.66 -3.23
N CYS A 11 8.15 -46.95 -1.95
CA CYS A 11 7.02 -46.44 -1.18
C CYS A 11 7.33 -44.99 -0.77
N PHE A 12 6.76 -44.02 -1.46
CA PHE A 12 6.80 -42.61 -1.06
C PHE A 12 5.88 -42.42 0.16
N VAL A 13 6.46 -42.32 1.35
CA VAL A 13 5.75 -41.80 2.53
C VAL A 13 5.61 -40.29 2.33
N LEU A 14 4.42 -39.85 1.94
CA LEU A 14 4.00 -38.46 2.02
C LEU A 14 3.90 -38.08 3.51
N LEU A 15 4.97 -37.52 4.07
CA LEU A 15 4.89 -36.76 5.31
C LEU A 15 4.08 -35.49 5.03
N SER A 16 2.75 -35.59 5.21
CA SER A 16 1.92 -34.40 5.34
C SER A 16 2.36 -33.69 6.63
N SER A 17 3.02 -32.55 6.51
CA SER A 17 3.19 -31.61 7.62
C SER A 17 1.81 -31.11 8.01
N ALA A 18 1.18 -31.80 8.98
CA ALA A 18 -0.03 -31.29 9.61
C ALA A 18 0.33 -29.93 10.23
N ARG A 19 -0.19 -28.84 9.65
CA ARG A 19 -0.08 -27.51 10.27
C ARG A 19 -0.64 -27.63 11.69
N ALA A 20 0.18 -27.36 12.68
CA ALA A 20 -0.24 -27.38 14.08
C ALA A 20 -1.42 -26.42 14.25
N GLN A 21 -2.53 -26.92 14.79
CA GLN A 21 -3.70 -26.11 15.11
C GLN A 21 -3.41 -25.27 16.36
N LEU A 22 -3.89 -24.02 16.38
CA LEU A 22 -3.74 -23.17 17.56
C LEU A 22 -4.55 -23.69 18.74
N THR A 23 -3.90 -23.77 19.90
CA THR A 23 -4.57 -24.09 21.16
C THR A 23 -5.31 -22.85 21.69
N THR A 24 -6.31 -23.08 22.55
CA THR A 24 -6.99 -21.99 23.26
C THR A 24 -6.02 -21.17 24.10
N GLN A 25 -5.02 -21.82 24.72
CA GLN A 25 -3.98 -21.12 25.48
C GLN A 25 -3.18 -20.16 24.61
N GLN A 26 -2.69 -20.61 23.44
CA GLN A 26 -1.92 -19.76 22.52
C GLN A 26 -2.73 -18.55 22.03
N LYS A 27 -4.03 -18.74 21.78
CA LYS A 27 -4.93 -17.64 21.41
C LYS A 27 -5.08 -16.63 22.55
N ASN A 28 -5.29 -17.10 23.78
CA ASN A 28 -5.42 -16.23 24.96
C ASN A 28 -4.13 -15.46 25.23
N GLU A 29 -2.97 -16.10 25.16
CA GLU A 29 -1.67 -15.44 25.34
C GLU A 29 -1.44 -14.35 24.28
N ALA A 30 -1.84 -14.60 23.03
CA ALA A 30 -1.76 -13.59 21.98
C ALA A 30 -2.68 -12.39 22.27
N VAL A 31 -3.93 -12.62 22.70
CA VAL A 31 -4.84 -11.53 23.10
C VAL A 31 -4.26 -10.73 24.27
N ASP A 32 -3.76 -11.41 25.29
CA ASP A 32 -3.18 -10.78 26.49
C ASP A 32 -1.99 -9.88 26.13
N SER A 33 -1.10 -10.36 25.27
CA SER A 33 0.06 -9.62 24.80
C SER A 33 -0.32 -8.42 23.93
N VAL A 34 -1.29 -8.56 23.01
CA VAL A 34 -1.82 -7.43 22.24
C VAL A 34 -2.38 -6.36 23.17
N VAL A 35 -3.21 -6.75 24.15
CA VAL A 35 -3.81 -5.81 25.11
C VAL A 35 -2.71 -5.05 25.86
N LYS A 36 -1.67 -5.75 26.32
CA LYS A 36 -0.53 -5.12 26.98
C LYS A 36 0.17 -4.11 26.06
N LEU A 37 0.58 -4.55 24.87
CA LEU A 37 1.30 -3.71 23.90
C LEU A 37 0.50 -2.46 23.51
N MET A 38 -0.80 -2.61 23.26
CA MET A 38 -1.68 -1.48 22.93
C MET A 38 -1.74 -0.47 24.07
N ASN A 39 -1.92 -0.92 25.31
CA ASN A 39 -1.99 -0.02 26.47
C ASN A 39 -0.67 0.70 26.74
N GLU A 40 0.46 0.01 26.58
CA GLU A 40 1.77 0.56 26.88
C GLU A 40 2.24 1.55 25.80
N ARG A 41 1.95 1.28 24.53
CA ARG A 41 2.67 1.92 23.42
C ARG A 41 1.78 2.54 22.32
N TYR A 42 0.51 2.17 22.23
CA TYR A 42 -0.36 2.73 21.19
C TYR A 42 -0.51 4.25 21.37
N THR A 43 -0.49 4.99 20.27
CA THR A 43 -0.48 6.47 20.32
C THR A 43 -1.74 7.08 20.95
N PHE A 44 -2.86 6.35 20.98
CA PHE A 44 -4.12 6.78 21.59
C PHE A 44 -4.48 5.93 22.84
N PRO A 45 -4.07 6.35 24.06
CA PRO A 45 -4.25 5.54 25.27
C PRO A 45 -5.72 5.27 25.61
N GLU A 46 -6.61 6.24 25.43
CA GLU A 46 -8.05 6.06 25.67
C GLU A 46 -8.68 5.03 24.71
N THR A 47 -8.24 5.03 23.45
CA THR A 47 -8.68 4.03 22.47
C THR A 47 -8.11 2.66 22.80
N ALA A 48 -6.85 2.58 23.27
CA ALA A 48 -6.26 1.32 23.74
C ALA A 48 -7.07 0.68 24.88
N LYS A 49 -7.59 1.49 25.82
CA LYS A 49 -8.47 1.01 26.90
C LYS A 49 -9.80 0.46 26.38
N LYS A 50 -10.39 1.08 25.36
CA LYS A 50 -11.59 0.55 24.70
C LYS A 50 -11.32 -0.77 23.98
N ILE A 51 -10.17 -0.89 23.31
CA ILE A 51 -9.73 -2.13 22.67
C ILE A 51 -9.55 -3.23 23.72
N GLU A 52 -8.88 -2.93 24.84
CA GLU A 52 -8.74 -3.85 25.96
C GLU A 52 -10.10 -4.38 26.41
N GLN A 53 -11.03 -3.48 26.73
CA GLN A 53 -12.37 -3.88 27.17
C GLN A 53 -13.07 -4.80 26.15
N PHE A 54 -13.00 -4.45 24.86
CA PHE A 54 -13.61 -5.24 23.80
C PHE A 54 -12.98 -6.64 23.69
N LEU A 55 -11.64 -6.72 23.63
CA LEU A 55 -10.94 -8.00 23.50
C LEU A 55 -11.12 -8.90 24.73
N ARG A 56 -11.17 -8.32 25.94
CA ARG A 56 -11.47 -9.07 27.18
C ARG A 56 -12.87 -9.67 27.15
N ASN A 57 -13.86 -8.93 26.64
CA ASN A 57 -15.21 -9.46 26.44
C ASN A 57 -15.21 -10.63 25.44
N GLN A 58 -14.54 -10.47 24.30
CA GLN A 58 -14.41 -11.54 23.29
C GLN A 58 -13.74 -12.80 23.87
N GLN A 59 -12.69 -12.62 24.67
CA GLN A 59 -11.97 -13.69 25.35
C GLN A 59 -12.86 -14.41 26.37
N SER A 60 -13.60 -13.67 27.20
CA SER A 60 -14.54 -14.25 28.19
C SER A 60 -15.71 -15.01 27.56
N ALA A 61 -16.11 -14.61 26.34
CA ALA A 61 -17.18 -15.24 25.58
C ALA A 61 -16.68 -16.41 24.70
N ASN A 62 -15.39 -16.79 24.80
CA ASN A 62 -14.79 -17.83 23.98
C ASN A 62 -14.95 -17.59 22.46
N ALA A 63 -15.00 -16.32 22.04
CA ALA A 63 -15.34 -15.94 20.67
C ALA A 63 -14.30 -16.37 19.61
N TYR A 64 -13.11 -16.82 20.04
CA TYR A 64 -12.03 -17.29 19.18
C TYR A 64 -11.85 -18.81 19.17
N ASP A 65 -12.62 -19.56 19.97
CA ASP A 65 -12.37 -20.99 20.21
C ASP A 65 -12.45 -21.85 18.95
N THR A 66 -13.36 -21.52 18.03
CA THR A 66 -13.55 -22.27 16.78
C THR A 66 -12.53 -21.93 15.69
N ILE A 67 -11.66 -20.94 15.91
CA ILE A 67 -10.66 -20.51 14.93
C ILE A 67 -9.33 -21.21 15.23
N ASN A 68 -8.97 -22.20 14.41
CA ASN A 68 -7.81 -23.06 14.65
C ASN A 68 -6.62 -22.74 13.74
N ASP A 69 -6.85 -22.03 12.64
CA ASP A 69 -5.82 -21.56 11.72
C ASP A 69 -5.27 -20.20 12.16
N GLY A 70 -3.94 -20.07 12.22
CA GLY A 70 -3.31 -18.86 12.76
C GLY A 70 -3.46 -17.61 11.91
N ASN A 71 -3.53 -17.75 10.59
CA ASN A 71 -3.81 -16.60 9.72
C ASN A 71 -5.25 -16.11 9.94
N SER A 72 -6.21 -17.04 10.04
CA SER A 72 -7.62 -16.74 10.31
C SER A 72 -7.79 -16.07 11.68
N PHE A 73 -7.07 -16.54 12.70
CA PHE A 73 -7.08 -15.91 14.02
C PHE A 73 -6.45 -14.51 13.99
N ALA A 74 -5.29 -14.34 13.36
CA ALA A 74 -4.65 -13.03 13.20
C ALA A 74 -5.55 -12.02 12.45
N ALA A 75 -6.22 -12.47 11.38
CA ALA A 75 -7.16 -11.65 10.62
C ALA A 75 -8.37 -11.25 11.46
N LYS A 76 -8.96 -12.19 12.21
CA LYS A 76 -10.10 -11.91 13.11
C LYS A 76 -9.71 -10.93 14.21
N LEU A 77 -8.58 -11.14 14.87
CA LEU A 77 -8.10 -10.26 15.93
C LEU A 77 -7.78 -8.85 15.39
N THR A 78 -7.20 -8.76 14.19
CA THR A 78 -7.00 -7.50 13.48
C THR A 78 -8.32 -6.77 13.23
N ALA A 79 -9.33 -7.48 12.70
CA ALA A 79 -10.65 -6.91 12.43
C ALA A 79 -11.33 -6.39 13.71
N ASP A 80 -11.23 -7.14 14.81
CA ASP A 80 -11.76 -6.77 16.11
C ASP A 80 -11.13 -5.48 16.64
N ILE A 81 -9.80 -5.35 16.58
CA ILE A 81 -9.11 -4.13 17.02
C ILE A 81 -9.50 -2.94 16.13
N ARG A 82 -9.49 -3.12 14.81
CA ARG A 82 -9.84 -2.06 13.85
C ARG A 82 -11.29 -1.61 13.96
N SER A 83 -12.20 -2.47 14.44
CA SER A 83 -13.59 -2.08 14.71
C SER A 83 -13.70 -1.00 15.79
N ILE A 84 -12.68 -0.88 16.66
CA ILE A 84 -12.63 0.11 17.73
C ILE A 84 -11.78 1.33 17.34
N CYS A 85 -10.58 1.13 16.80
CA CYS A 85 -9.67 2.26 16.51
C CYS A 85 -9.83 2.86 15.11
N SER A 86 -10.39 2.12 14.15
CA SER A 86 -10.39 2.46 12.71
C SER A 86 -9.01 2.68 12.08
N ASP A 87 -7.93 2.45 12.84
CA ASP A 87 -6.55 2.63 12.41
C ASP A 87 -6.11 1.48 11.51
N LYS A 88 -5.94 1.80 10.22
CA LYS A 88 -5.64 0.80 9.19
C LYS A 88 -4.20 0.29 9.23
N HIS A 89 -3.32 0.89 10.03
CA HIS A 89 -1.96 0.39 10.23
C HIS A 89 -1.93 -0.82 11.16
N VAL A 90 -2.81 -0.89 12.16
CA VAL A 90 -2.82 -2.00 13.12
C VAL A 90 -3.09 -3.30 12.37
N ASN A 91 -2.12 -4.21 12.30
CA ASN A 91 -2.25 -5.46 11.57
C ASN A 91 -1.49 -6.57 12.30
N ILE A 92 -2.16 -7.67 12.61
CA ILE A 92 -1.57 -8.84 13.24
C ILE A 92 -1.20 -9.85 12.16
N ARG A 93 -0.01 -10.42 12.27
CA ARG A 93 0.52 -11.41 11.35
C ARG A 93 0.87 -12.67 12.11
N TYR A 94 0.58 -13.81 11.50
CA TYR A 94 0.95 -15.12 12.00
C TYR A 94 2.13 -15.68 11.22
N SER A 95 3.01 -16.39 11.91
CA SER A 95 4.08 -17.19 11.35
C SER A 95 3.97 -18.62 11.87
N ALA A 96 3.99 -19.61 10.97
CA ALA A 96 4.04 -21.01 11.35
C ALA A 96 5.37 -21.37 12.03
N GLU A 97 6.44 -20.67 11.66
CA GLU A 97 7.74 -20.75 12.31
C GLU A 97 7.84 -19.74 13.44
N ALA A 98 8.65 -20.03 14.46
CA ALA A 98 8.92 -19.10 15.54
C ALA A 98 9.57 -17.82 14.97
N LEU A 99 9.02 -16.68 15.35
CA LEU A 99 9.58 -15.38 15.03
C LEU A 99 10.90 -15.21 15.77
N PRO A 100 11.91 -14.58 15.14
CA PRO A 100 13.14 -14.20 15.82
C PRO A 100 12.82 -13.42 17.10
N VAL A 101 13.54 -13.70 18.19
CA VAL A 101 13.34 -13.03 19.48
C VAL A 101 13.49 -11.52 19.26
N SER A 102 12.43 -10.77 19.52
CA SER A 102 12.45 -9.31 19.48
C SER A 102 13.40 -8.81 20.57
N ARG A 103 14.67 -8.58 20.19
CA ARG A 103 15.59 -7.79 21.01
C ARG A 103 15.01 -6.39 21.00
N GLY A 104 14.71 -5.83 22.17
CA GLY A 104 13.89 -4.62 22.37
C GLY A 104 14.32 -3.34 21.63
N ASN A 105 15.31 -3.41 20.74
CA ASN A 105 15.62 -2.42 19.74
C ASN A 105 15.32 -2.99 18.34
N ILE A 106 14.32 -2.42 17.67
CA ILE A 106 13.89 -2.76 16.29
C ILE A 106 15.03 -2.63 15.26
N LEU A 107 16.16 -2.03 15.66
CA LEU A 107 17.38 -1.82 14.87
C LEU A 107 18.46 -2.89 15.09
N GLN A 108 18.26 -3.87 15.98
CA GLN A 108 19.23 -4.94 16.26
C GLN A 108 18.83 -6.30 15.66
N ILE A 109 18.60 -6.29 14.35
CA ILE A 109 18.53 -7.52 13.54
C ILE A 109 19.95 -8.11 13.35
N SER A 110 20.06 -9.43 13.19
CA SER A 110 21.33 -10.11 12.96
C SER A 110 22.02 -9.62 11.69
N GLU A 111 23.33 -9.83 11.55
CA GLU A 111 24.03 -9.46 10.31
C GLU A 111 23.50 -10.24 9.10
N GLU A 112 23.04 -11.47 9.29
CA GLU A 112 22.38 -12.28 8.28
C GLU A 112 21.01 -11.68 7.87
N GLU A 113 20.20 -11.24 8.84
CA GLU A 113 18.92 -10.57 8.58
C GLU A 113 19.14 -9.23 7.87
N LYS A 114 20.16 -8.44 8.26
CA LYS A 114 20.53 -7.21 7.55
C LYS A 114 20.91 -7.47 6.11
N LYS A 115 21.71 -8.52 5.87
CA LYS A 115 22.10 -8.92 4.50
C LYS A 115 20.91 -9.36 3.68
N GLY A 116 20.02 -10.19 4.24
CA GLY A 116 18.80 -10.63 3.56
C GLY A 116 17.88 -9.45 3.24
N TYR A 117 17.72 -8.51 4.17
CA TYR A 117 16.93 -7.31 3.97
C TYR A 117 17.53 -6.38 2.90
N ALA A 118 18.84 -6.13 2.95
CA ALA A 118 19.54 -5.34 1.93
C ALA A 118 19.45 -5.98 0.54
N GLU A 119 19.55 -7.30 0.44
CA GLU A 119 19.40 -8.04 -0.82
C GLU A 119 17.97 -7.95 -1.35
N PHE A 120 16.95 -8.07 -0.49
CA PHE A 120 15.56 -7.83 -0.87
C PHE A 120 15.37 -6.42 -1.44
N LEU A 121 15.87 -5.39 -0.75
CA LEU A 121 15.78 -4.00 -1.22
C LEU A 121 16.47 -3.82 -2.59
N ARG A 122 17.63 -4.45 -2.79
CA ARG A 122 18.34 -4.45 -4.08
C ARG A 122 17.53 -5.13 -5.18
N LEU A 123 16.94 -6.30 -4.92
CA LEU A 123 16.11 -7.05 -5.87
C LEU A 123 14.83 -6.30 -6.25
N GLU A 124 14.28 -5.51 -5.33
CA GLU A 124 13.13 -4.62 -5.55
C GLU A 124 13.53 -3.25 -6.14
N ASN A 125 14.78 -3.10 -6.57
CA ASN A 125 15.34 -1.86 -7.14
C ASN A 125 15.05 -0.64 -6.25
N TYR A 126 15.21 -0.82 -4.93
CA TYR A 126 14.97 0.19 -3.90
C TYR A 126 13.56 0.81 -3.94
N GLY A 127 12.60 0.03 -4.44
CA GLY A 127 11.20 0.41 -4.55
C GLY A 127 10.85 1.18 -5.82
N VAL A 128 11.80 1.49 -6.70
CA VAL A 128 11.53 2.18 -7.98
C VAL A 128 11.28 1.17 -9.09
N THR A 129 10.02 1.06 -9.50
CA THR A 129 9.57 0.08 -10.50
C THR A 129 9.72 0.61 -11.93
N LYS A 130 9.73 1.93 -12.12
CA LYS A 130 9.91 2.55 -13.43
C LYS A 130 10.52 3.95 -13.32
N LEU A 131 11.48 4.26 -14.19
CA LEU A 131 12.10 5.56 -14.37
C LEU A 131 12.20 5.84 -15.87
N GLU A 132 11.56 6.93 -16.34
CA GLU A 132 11.49 7.24 -17.77
C GLU A 132 11.38 8.75 -18.01
N VAL A 133 11.77 9.21 -19.20
CA VAL A 133 11.36 10.51 -19.76
C VAL A 133 10.28 10.26 -20.82
N LEU A 134 9.04 10.64 -20.51
CA LEU A 134 7.88 10.49 -21.39
C LEU A 134 7.87 11.57 -22.50
N LYS A 135 7.05 11.35 -23.53
CA LYS A 135 6.73 12.35 -24.57
C LYS A 135 6.36 13.70 -23.93
N GLY A 136 6.84 14.79 -24.53
CA GLY A 136 6.70 16.14 -23.97
C GLY A 136 7.76 16.51 -22.93
N ASN A 137 8.87 15.76 -22.86
CA ASN A 137 9.99 16.00 -21.94
C ASN A 137 9.55 15.95 -20.46
N ILE A 138 8.82 14.90 -20.09
CA ILE A 138 8.23 14.74 -18.75
C ILE A 138 8.95 13.62 -18.01
N GLY A 139 9.56 13.92 -16.87
CA GLY A 139 10.11 12.89 -15.99
C GLY A 139 9.00 12.07 -15.36
N TYR A 140 9.19 10.76 -15.28
CA TYR A 140 8.25 9.85 -14.63
C TYR A 140 8.99 8.89 -13.72
N ILE A 141 8.52 8.79 -12.47
CA ILE A 141 9.07 7.90 -11.45
C ILE A 141 7.91 7.14 -10.80
N ASP A 142 7.95 5.81 -10.85
CA ASP A 142 6.97 4.92 -10.21
C ASP A 142 7.58 4.24 -8.98
N PHE A 143 6.90 4.36 -7.85
CA PHE A 143 7.31 3.78 -6.58
C PHE A 143 6.33 2.70 -6.11
N LYS A 144 6.87 1.54 -5.73
CA LYS A 144 6.19 0.48 -4.97
C LYS A 144 6.27 0.74 -3.46
N PHE A 145 7.37 1.31 -2.99
CA PHE A 145 7.60 1.78 -1.62
C PHE A 145 8.78 2.78 -1.62
N LEU A 146 8.91 3.56 -0.55
CA LEU A 146 10.03 4.48 -0.34
C LEU A 146 11.07 3.83 0.58
N CYS A 147 12.26 3.56 0.03
CA CYS A 147 13.36 2.89 0.72
C CYS A 147 14.17 3.89 1.56
N GLY A 148 14.67 3.47 2.72
CA GLY A 148 15.53 4.31 3.56
C GLY A 148 16.81 4.78 2.86
N THR A 149 17.25 6.00 3.18
CA THR A 149 18.40 6.63 2.49
C THR A 149 19.73 5.92 2.74
N GLU A 150 19.83 5.17 3.84
CA GLU A 150 20.98 4.33 4.17
C GLU A 150 21.22 3.22 3.15
N TYR A 151 20.19 2.85 2.36
CA TYR A 151 20.30 1.88 1.27
C TYR A 151 20.19 2.54 -0.11
N ALA A 152 19.34 3.56 -0.25
CA ALA A 152 18.92 4.09 -1.55
C ALA A 152 19.37 5.53 -1.85
N GLY A 153 20.13 6.18 -0.95
CA GLY A 153 20.49 7.60 -1.08
C GLY A 153 21.17 7.96 -2.40
N ASP A 154 22.22 7.22 -2.78
CA ASP A 154 22.95 7.44 -4.04
C ASP A 154 22.09 7.11 -5.26
N PHE A 155 21.27 6.06 -5.16
CA PHE A 155 20.33 5.67 -6.20
C PHE A 155 19.29 6.77 -6.45
N TYR A 156 18.72 7.36 -5.41
CA TYR A 156 17.79 8.49 -5.51
C TYR A 156 18.47 9.75 -6.04
N ALA A 157 19.74 10.00 -5.70
CA ALA A 157 20.49 11.11 -6.31
C ALA A 157 20.68 10.92 -7.82
N ALA A 158 21.03 9.71 -8.26
CA ALA A 158 21.14 9.37 -9.68
C ALA A 158 19.79 9.48 -10.41
N MET A 159 18.71 9.00 -9.79
CA MET A 159 17.34 9.12 -10.28
C MET A 159 16.94 10.59 -10.47
N MET A 160 17.20 11.46 -9.49
CA MET A 160 16.89 12.89 -9.59
C MET A 160 17.76 13.60 -10.63
N ASN A 161 19.03 13.21 -10.78
CA ASN A 161 19.89 13.70 -11.86
C ASN A 161 19.37 13.29 -13.24
N TYR A 162 18.81 12.09 -13.38
CA TYR A 162 18.24 11.61 -14.65
C TYR A 162 17.05 12.47 -15.10
N VAL A 163 16.14 12.81 -14.17
CA VAL A 163 14.95 13.61 -14.51
C VAL A 163 15.18 15.12 -14.45
N GLN A 164 16.33 15.60 -13.95
CA GLN A 164 16.66 17.02 -13.74
C GLN A 164 16.31 17.93 -14.93
N HIS A 165 16.56 17.48 -16.16
CA HIS A 165 16.42 18.29 -17.37
C HIS A 165 15.02 18.26 -17.99
N THR A 166 14.09 17.50 -17.42
CA THR A 166 12.69 17.45 -17.86
C THR A 166 11.95 18.73 -17.53
N ASP A 167 10.87 19.05 -18.25
CA ASP A 167 10.09 20.28 -18.04
C ASP A 167 9.04 20.13 -16.91
N ALA A 168 8.64 18.89 -16.62
CA ALA A 168 7.73 18.53 -15.54
C ALA A 168 8.08 17.15 -14.99
N LEU A 169 7.72 16.89 -13.73
CA LEU A 169 7.91 15.59 -13.08
C LEU A 169 6.58 15.00 -12.63
N ILE A 170 6.36 13.72 -12.94
CA ILE A 170 5.27 12.92 -12.42
C ILE A 170 5.86 11.86 -11.48
N ILE A 171 5.39 11.85 -10.23
CA ILE A 171 5.70 10.84 -9.23
C ILE A 171 4.45 9.97 -9.05
N ASP A 172 4.55 8.69 -9.35
CA ASP A 172 3.45 7.76 -9.26
C ASP A 172 3.48 7.00 -7.93
N PHE A 173 2.49 7.28 -7.08
CA PHE A 173 2.24 6.59 -5.83
C PHE A 173 0.99 5.73 -5.84
N ARG A 174 0.37 5.50 -7.01
CA ARG A 174 -0.87 4.71 -7.11
C ARG A 174 -0.71 3.28 -6.59
N LYS A 175 0.52 2.75 -6.51
CA LYS A 175 0.82 1.43 -5.95
C LYS A 175 1.77 1.48 -4.75
N CYS A 176 2.10 2.68 -4.26
CA CYS A 176 3.09 2.88 -3.22
C CYS A 176 2.48 2.67 -1.83
N GLY A 177 2.96 1.65 -1.11
CA GLY A 177 2.44 1.28 0.21
C GLY A 177 2.99 2.08 1.39
N GLY A 178 3.93 3.00 1.15
CA GLY A 178 4.51 3.85 2.18
C GLY A 178 6.02 3.92 2.18
N ALA A 179 6.56 4.42 3.28
CA ALA A 179 8.00 4.53 3.53
C ALA A 179 8.46 3.46 4.52
N MET A 180 9.66 2.94 4.30
CA MET A 180 10.31 1.96 5.17
C MET A 180 11.19 2.60 6.25
N SER A 181 11.40 3.92 6.17
CA SER A 181 12.21 4.71 7.10
C SER A 181 11.65 6.13 7.19
N ASP A 182 11.89 6.80 8.32
CA ASP A 182 11.45 8.18 8.55
C ASP A 182 12.30 9.22 7.77
N ASN A 183 13.52 8.84 7.38
CA ASN A 183 14.48 9.74 6.72
C ASN A 183 14.23 9.96 5.22
N VAL A 184 13.50 9.06 4.54
CA VAL A 184 13.36 9.09 3.08
C VAL A 184 12.47 10.23 2.59
N ILE A 185 11.38 10.51 3.31
CA ILE A 185 10.43 11.56 2.94
C ILE A 185 11.09 12.94 2.98
N PRO A 186 11.76 13.37 4.09
CA PRO A 186 12.46 14.63 4.11
C PRO A 186 13.58 14.68 3.06
N PHE A 187 14.31 13.58 2.84
CA PHE A 187 15.35 13.52 1.80
C PHE A 187 14.80 13.76 0.39
N LEU A 188 13.76 13.02 -0.04
CA LEU A 188 13.16 13.21 -1.36
C LEU A 188 12.53 14.59 -1.52
N CYS A 189 11.84 15.09 -0.48
CA CYS A 189 11.28 16.44 -0.49
C CYS A 189 12.36 17.52 -0.66
N SER A 190 13.59 17.29 -0.18
CA SER A 190 14.70 18.24 -0.26
C SER A 190 15.10 18.62 -1.69
N TYR A 191 14.80 17.76 -2.68
CA TYR A 191 15.04 18.08 -4.08
C TYR A 191 14.07 19.13 -4.63
N PHE A 192 12.95 19.41 -3.96
CA PHE A 192 11.89 20.27 -4.48
C PHE A 192 11.87 21.68 -3.88
N PHE A 193 12.72 21.96 -2.89
CA PHE A 193 12.80 23.26 -2.22
C PHE A 193 14.21 23.81 -2.26
N ALA A 194 14.35 25.11 -2.53
CA ALA A 194 15.65 25.80 -2.43
C ALA A 194 16.08 25.89 -0.96
N ASP A 195 15.17 26.35 -0.12
CA ASP A 195 15.38 26.63 1.30
C ASP A 195 14.92 25.49 2.22
N LYS A 196 15.42 25.53 3.46
CA LYS A 196 14.96 24.65 4.53
C LYS A 196 13.47 24.88 4.78
N THR A 197 12.67 23.83 4.66
CA THR A 197 11.21 23.88 4.70
C THR A 197 10.69 22.88 5.73
N HIS A 198 9.76 23.32 6.57
CA HIS A 198 9.10 22.46 7.57
C HIS A 198 8.08 21.57 6.85
N LEU A 199 8.24 20.26 6.97
CA LEU A 199 7.35 19.31 6.30
C LEU A 199 6.22 18.90 7.24
N ASN A 200 6.57 18.32 8.38
CA ASN A 200 5.63 17.68 9.29
C ASN A 200 6.12 17.73 10.75
N ASP A 201 5.22 17.47 11.69
CA ASP A 201 5.56 17.16 13.08
C ASP A 201 5.08 15.75 13.42
N LEU A 202 5.92 14.95 14.07
CA LEU A 202 5.60 13.61 14.55
C LEU A 202 5.55 13.62 16.08
N TYR A 203 4.36 13.42 16.64
CA TYR A 203 4.23 13.16 18.07
C TYR A 203 4.49 11.67 18.35
N TRP A 204 5.34 11.39 19.32
CA TRP A 204 5.68 10.05 19.77
C TRP A 204 5.15 9.80 21.18
N ARG A 205 4.42 8.69 21.35
CA ARG A 205 3.83 8.28 22.62
C ARG A 205 4.90 8.00 23.67
N GLU A 206 5.90 7.24 23.27
CA GLU A 206 7.07 6.95 24.09
C GLU A 206 7.90 8.23 24.27
N GLY A 207 8.26 8.55 25.51
CA GLY A 207 8.94 9.81 25.84
C GLY A 207 8.07 11.07 25.75
N ASN A 208 6.85 10.98 25.20
CA ASN A 208 5.89 12.08 25.11
C ASN A 208 6.49 13.36 24.49
N PHE A 209 7.06 13.24 23.29
CA PHE A 209 7.72 14.35 22.61
C PHE A 209 7.20 14.51 21.18
N THR A 210 7.44 15.70 20.62
CA THR A 210 7.13 16.00 19.21
C THR A 210 8.42 16.30 18.47
N GLN A 211 8.65 15.60 17.38
CA GLN A 211 9.80 15.76 16.51
C GLN A 211 9.38 16.46 15.23
N GLN A 212 10.13 17.47 14.81
CA GLN A 212 9.87 18.15 13.54
C GLN A 212 10.66 17.48 12.41
N THR A 213 10.07 17.38 11.23
CA THR A 213 10.74 16.93 10.01
C THR A 213 10.94 18.09 9.05
N TRP A 214 12.16 18.21 8.50
CA TRP A 214 12.56 19.35 7.67
C TRP A 214 13.28 18.87 6.42
N THR A 215 13.17 19.64 5.33
CA THR A 215 14.04 19.45 4.18
C THR A 215 15.50 19.79 4.50
N GLN A 216 16.41 19.25 3.72
CA GLN A 216 17.83 19.54 3.70
C GLN A 216 18.12 20.63 2.66
N VAL A 217 19.03 21.55 3.00
CA VAL A 217 19.45 22.63 2.10
C VAL A 217 20.35 22.08 0.98
N VAL A 218 21.19 21.10 1.31
CA VAL A 218 22.10 20.45 0.36
C VAL A 218 21.65 19.01 0.18
N VAL A 219 21.60 18.56 -1.06
CA VAL A 219 21.32 17.17 -1.44
C VAL A 219 22.45 16.67 -2.35
N PRO A 220 22.76 15.36 -2.36
CA PRO A 220 23.53 14.78 -3.45
C PRO A 220 22.77 14.97 -4.78
N GLY A 221 23.50 15.19 -5.88
CA GLY A 221 22.88 15.44 -7.19
C GLY A 221 22.29 16.85 -7.35
N LYS A 222 21.26 16.98 -8.18
CA LYS A 222 20.65 18.26 -8.58
C LYS A 222 19.20 18.36 -8.10
N LYS A 223 18.88 19.51 -7.50
CA LYS A 223 17.50 19.86 -7.09
C LYS A 223 16.61 20.12 -8.32
N TYR A 224 15.36 19.68 -8.23
CA TYR A 224 14.31 19.86 -9.22
C TYR A 224 13.42 21.07 -8.85
N LEU A 225 13.96 22.27 -9.09
CA LEU A 225 13.34 23.54 -8.72
C LEU A 225 12.58 24.18 -9.90
N ASN A 226 11.60 25.04 -9.58
CA ASN A 226 10.89 25.91 -10.53
C ASN A 226 10.17 25.17 -11.67
N LYS A 227 9.79 23.92 -11.43
CA LYS A 227 9.11 23.04 -12.40
C LYS A 227 7.94 22.33 -11.72
N PRO A 228 6.83 22.10 -12.43
CA PRO A 228 5.67 21.43 -11.87
C PRO A 228 6.01 20.00 -11.46
N VAL A 229 5.49 19.61 -10.30
CA VAL A 229 5.53 18.24 -9.79
C VAL A 229 4.09 17.77 -9.64
N TYR A 230 3.75 16.66 -10.28
CA TYR A 230 2.46 16.01 -10.18
C TYR A 230 2.63 14.70 -9.42
N ILE A 231 1.74 14.42 -8.47
CA ILE A 231 1.74 13.16 -7.72
C ILE A 231 0.47 12.40 -8.05
N LEU A 232 0.62 11.15 -8.49
CA LEU A 232 -0.51 10.28 -8.80
C LEU A 232 -0.87 9.44 -7.58
N THR A 233 -2.15 9.43 -7.22
CA THR A 233 -2.66 8.69 -6.06
C THR A 233 -3.78 7.72 -6.40
N SER A 234 -3.90 6.66 -5.62
CA SER A 234 -5.04 5.74 -5.63
C SER A 234 -5.49 5.44 -4.20
N ASN A 235 -6.58 4.70 -4.04
CA ASN A 235 -6.99 4.16 -2.73
C ASN A 235 -5.97 3.20 -2.08
N ARG A 236 -4.91 2.79 -2.80
CA ARG A 236 -3.80 1.96 -2.29
C ARG A 236 -2.59 2.77 -1.84
N THR A 237 -2.51 4.05 -2.21
CA THR A 237 -1.45 4.94 -1.70
C THR A 237 -1.59 5.02 -0.18
N PHE A 238 -0.55 4.66 0.56
CA PHE A 238 -0.66 4.49 2.01
C PHE A 238 0.58 5.00 2.77
N SER A 239 0.42 5.38 4.04
CA SER A 239 1.51 5.69 4.98
C SER A 239 2.46 6.77 4.46
N GLY A 240 3.78 6.57 4.51
CA GLY A 240 4.75 7.60 4.10
C GLY A 240 4.60 8.17 2.68
N ALA A 241 3.94 7.45 1.76
CA ALA A 241 3.60 8.00 0.44
C ALA A 241 2.48 9.04 0.51
N GLU A 242 1.53 8.84 1.43
CA GLU A 242 0.50 9.83 1.77
C GLU A 242 1.11 11.05 2.45
N GLU A 243 2.08 10.87 3.36
CA GLU A 243 2.79 11.98 4.00
C GLU A 243 3.43 12.89 2.95
N MET A 244 4.24 12.33 2.04
CA MET A 244 4.87 13.12 0.99
C MET A 244 3.85 13.82 0.09
N ALA A 245 2.74 13.17 -0.26
CA ALA A 245 1.67 13.79 -1.04
C ALA A 245 0.98 14.92 -0.26
N TYR A 246 0.68 14.71 1.03
CA TYR A 246 -0.01 15.66 1.90
C TYR A 246 0.85 16.90 2.16
N ASP A 247 2.13 16.70 2.48
CA ASP A 247 3.07 17.78 2.75
C ASP A 247 3.29 18.64 1.52
N LEU A 248 3.61 18.03 0.37
CA LEU A 248 3.84 18.76 -0.88
C LEU A 248 2.58 19.46 -1.40
N LYS A 249 1.38 18.88 -1.16
CA LYS A 249 0.12 19.55 -1.45
C LYS A 249 -0.09 20.79 -0.59
N ASN A 250 0.10 20.67 0.72
CA ASN A 250 -0.16 21.77 1.66
C ASN A 250 0.89 22.89 1.54
N LEU A 251 2.13 22.54 1.19
CA LEU A 251 3.20 23.48 0.83
C LEU A 251 3.05 24.07 -0.58
N LYS A 252 1.98 23.72 -1.32
CA LYS A 252 1.72 24.18 -2.69
C LYS A 252 2.86 23.88 -3.67
N ARG A 253 3.60 22.79 -3.42
CA ARG A 253 4.73 22.37 -4.25
C ARG A 253 4.34 21.33 -5.30
N ALA A 254 3.36 20.48 -5.02
CA ALA A 254 2.88 19.47 -5.95
C ALA A 254 1.36 19.55 -6.16
N THR A 255 0.91 19.14 -7.34
CA THR A 255 -0.52 18.92 -7.64
C THR A 255 -0.83 17.43 -7.56
N ILE A 256 -1.82 17.06 -6.74
CA ILE A 256 -2.22 15.67 -6.51
C ILE A 256 -3.35 15.29 -7.46
N ILE A 257 -3.20 14.20 -8.21
CA ILE A 257 -4.13 13.77 -9.25
C ILE A 257 -4.46 12.29 -9.06
N GLY A 258 -5.74 11.96 -8.96
CA GLY A 258 -6.17 10.56 -8.84
C GLY A 258 -7.29 10.41 -7.82
N GLU A 259 -7.22 9.33 -7.03
CA GLU A 259 -8.23 9.00 -6.03
C GLU A 259 -7.76 9.37 -4.63
N VAL A 260 -8.72 9.45 -3.70
CA VAL A 260 -8.46 9.57 -2.27
C VAL A 260 -7.62 8.39 -1.81
N THR A 261 -6.57 8.68 -1.03
CA THR A 261 -5.62 7.68 -0.54
C THR A 261 -6.19 6.82 0.59
N GLY A 262 -5.45 5.80 1.02
CA GLY A 262 -5.95 4.79 1.96
C GLY A 262 -6.20 5.29 3.39
N GLY A 263 -5.57 6.39 3.82
CA GLY A 263 -5.81 7.06 5.08
C GLY A 263 -5.06 6.46 6.27
N GLY A 264 -3.76 6.19 6.13
CA GLY A 264 -2.89 5.78 7.23
C GLY A 264 -1.84 6.85 7.54
N ALA A 265 -1.99 7.61 8.60
CA ALA A 265 -1.07 8.68 9.01
C ALA A 265 -0.25 8.38 10.27
N ASN A 266 -0.57 7.32 11.01
CA ASN A 266 0.09 7.02 12.28
C ASN A 266 1.35 6.16 12.10
N PRO A 267 2.58 6.70 12.28
CA PRO A 267 3.80 5.93 12.18
C PRO A 267 3.92 4.89 13.31
N GLY A 268 4.63 3.81 13.01
CA GLY A 268 4.74 2.66 13.88
C GLY A 268 5.83 1.70 13.44
N GLY A 269 5.83 0.53 14.07
CA GLY A 269 6.76 -0.53 13.73
C GLY A 269 6.18 -1.91 14.03
N SER A 270 6.81 -2.93 13.49
CA SER A 270 6.45 -4.32 13.81
C SER A 270 7.03 -4.71 15.16
N VAL A 271 6.21 -5.33 16.00
CA VAL A 271 6.59 -5.84 17.32
C VAL A 271 6.10 -7.28 17.47
N ASN A 272 6.86 -8.13 18.18
CA ASN A 272 6.38 -9.48 18.48
C ASN A 272 5.27 -9.41 19.52
N VAL A 273 4.17 -10.12 19.25
CA VAL A 273 3.06 -10.34 20.17
C VAL A 273 3.34 -11.62 20.97
N THR A 274 3.65 -12.72 20.29
CA THR A 274 4.14 -13.96 20.90
C THR A 274 5.19 -14.60 19.98
N GLU A 275 5.61 -15.84 20.26
CA GLU A 275 6.54 -16.59 19.42
C GLU A 275 6.06 -16.71 17.95
N HIS A 276 4.75 -16.77 17.70
CA HIS A 276 4.21 -16.98 16.35
C HIS A 276 3.41 -15.80 15.81
N PHE A 277 3.26 -14.73 16.59
CA PHE A 277 2.47 -13.57 16.21
C PHE A 277 3.28 -12.29 16.32
N SER A 278 3.13 -11.42 15.32
CA SER A 278 3.62 -10.04 15.36
C SER A 278 2.48 -9.08 15.04
N MET A 279 2.66 -7.81 15.39
CA MET A 279 1.75 -6.75 14.98
C MET A 279 2.50 -5.51 14.53
N PHE A 280 1.95 -4.82 13.54
CA PHE A 280 2.31 -3.41 13.33
C PHE A 280 1.58 -2.56 14.37
N LEU A 281 2.33 -1.83 15.18
CA LEU A 281 1.81 -1.01 16.27
C LEU A 281 2.10 0.47 15.99
N PRO A 282 1.07 1.30 15.78
CA PRO A 282 1.24 2.74 15.66
C PRO A 282 1.60 3.37 17.01
N VAL A 283 2.79 3.96 17.08
CA VAL A 283 3.33 4.56 18.32
C VAL A 283 3.47 6.07 18.23
N GLY A 284 3.20 6.65 17.05
CA GLY A 284 3.17 8.08 16.84
C GLY A 284 2.01 8.53 15.98
N ARG A 285 1.90 9.85 15.80
CA ARG A 285 0.91 10.51 14.94
C ARG A 285 1.55 11.67 14.18
N ALA A 286 1.23 11.77 12.90
CA ALA A 286 1.57 12.93 12.10
C ALA A 286 0.70 14.14 12.49
N ILE A 287 1.29 15.33 12.47
CA ILE A 287 0.66 16.61 12.74
C ILE A 287 1.25 17.59 11.73
N ASN A 288 0.52 17.85 10.64
CA ASN A 288 1.02 18.74 9.62
C ASN A 288 1.01 20.20 10.12
N PRO A 289 2.10 20.96 9.96
CA PRO A 289 2.25 22.29 10.55
C PRO A 289 1.32 23.34 9.94
N ILE A 290 0.78 23.10 8.74
CA ILE A 290 -0.14 24.01 8.06
C ILE A 290 -1.58 23.70 8.45
N THR A 291 -2.00 22.46 8.29
CA THR A 291 -3.41 22.06 8.50
C THR A 291 -3.75 21.79 9.97
N LYS A 292 -2.72 21.64 10.83
CA LYS A 292 -2.86 21.30 12.26
C LYS A 292 -3.57 19.95 12.51
N THR A 293 -3.66 19.12 11.48
CA THR A 293 -4.27 17.78 11.49
C THR A 293 -3.43 16.83 10.62
N ASN A 294 -3.97 15.67 10.26
CA ASN A 294 -3.36 14.70 9.35
C ASN A 294 -4.42 14.04 8.45
N TRP A 295 -4.01 13.01 7.69
CA TRP A 295 -4.84 12.27 6.75
C TRP A 295 -5.39 10.94 7.30
N GLU A 296 -5.26 10.66 8.60
CA GLU A 296 -5.71 9.39 9.20
C GLU A 296 -7.22 9.20 8.97
N GLY A 297 -7.59 8.02 8.47
CA GLY A 297 -8.99 7.64 8.21
C GLY A 297 -9.65 8.33 7.01
N VAL A 298 -9.24 9.55 6.65
CA VAL A 298 -9.83 10.35 5.57
C VAL A 298 -9.05 10.30 4.26
N GLY A 299 -7.76 10.00 4.31
CA GLY A 299 -6.86 10.03 3.16
C GLY A 299 -6.56 11.45 2.66
N VAL A 300 -5.49 11.57 1.88
CA VAL A 300 -5.12 12.76 1.13
C VAL A 300 -6.14 12.96 0.02
N GLN A 301 -6.81 14.10 0.05
CA GLN A 301 -7.74 14.50 -1.00
C GLN A 301 -6.94 15.00 -2.22
N PRO A 302 -7.15 14.48 -3.43
CA PRO A 302 -6.51 14.99 -4.65
C PRO A 302 -6.94 16.42 -4.97
N ASP A 303 -6.10 17.18 -5.68
CA ASP A 303 -6.50 18.47 -6.28
C ASP A 303 -7.35 18.25 -7.53
N THR A 304 -7.06 17.18 -8.28
CA THR A 304 -7.90 16.69 -9.37
C THR A 304 -8.37 15.28 -9.05
N VAL A 305 -9.62 15.16 -8.61
CA VAL A 305 -10.24 13.86 -8.33
C VAL A 305 -10.60 13.18 -9.65
N ILE A 306 -9.99 12.04 -9.91
CA ILE A 306 -10.21 11.23 -11.11
C ILE A 306 -9.87 9.77 -10.81
N LYS A 307 -10.44 8.82 -11.55
CA LYS A 307 -10.06 7.40 -11.41
C LYS A 307 -8.56 7.24 -11.60
N SER A 308 -7.93 6.43 -10.74
CA SER A 308 -6.46 6.31 -10.66
C SER A 308 -5.84 5.90 -12.00
N ARG A 309 -6.57 5.12 -12.82
CA ARG A 309 -6.16 4.73 -14.19
C ARG A 309 -6.02 5.90 -15.15
N LEU A 310 -6.85 6.93 -15.01
CA LEU A 310 -6.84 8.12 -15.86
C LEU A 310 -5.85 9.19 -15.36
N ALA A 311 -5.31 9.03 -14.14
CA ALA A 311 -4.48 10.03 -13.49
C ALA A 311 -3.19 10.34 -14.27
N LEU A 312 -2.50 9.32 -14.77
CA LEU A 312 -1.27 9.50 -15.56
C LEU A 312 -1.56 10.28 -16.85
N HIS A 313 -2.60 9.87 -17.58
CA HIS A 313 -3.03 10.56 -18.80
C HIS A 313 -3.33 12.05 -18.52
N LYS A 314 -4.06 12.34 -17.44
CA LYS A 314 -4.37 13.71 -17.03
C LYS A 314 -3.11 14.51 -16.65
N ALA A 315 -2.17 13.91 -15.91
CA ALA A 315 -0.93 14.56 -15.50
C ALA A 315 -0.02 14.87 -16.68
N GLN A 316 0.10 13.97 -17.66
CA GLN A 316 0.85 14.22 -18.89
C GLN A 316 0.28 15.40 -19.68
N LEU A 317 -1.06 15.48 -19.78
CA LEU A 317 -1.72 16.60 -20.44
C LEU A 317 -1.41 17.94 -19.74
N LEU A 318 -1.53 17.99 -18.41
CA LEU A 318 -1.22 19.19 -17.63
C LEU A 318 0.25 19.60 -17.74
N ALA A 319 1.17 18.64 -17.73
CA ALA A 319 2.60 18.85 -17.92
C ALA A 319 2.91 19.45 -19.31
N MET A 320 2.36 18.88 -20.39
CA MET A 320 2.56 19.40 -21.75
C MET A 320 1.92 20.78 -21.92
N GLN A 321 0.74 21.00 -21.35
CA GLN A 321 0.07 22.32 -21.36
C GLN A 321 0.90 23.38 -20.64
N TYR A 322 1.50 23.05 -19.50
CA TYR A 322 2.45 23.93 -18.82
C TYR A 322 3.67 24.23 -19.71
N GLY A 323 4.28 23.21 -20.31
CA GLY A 323 5.39 23.39 -21.25
C GLY A 323 5.03 24.31 -22.41
N LEU A 324 3.82 24.15 -22.97
CA LEU A 324 3.33 24.94 -24.10
C LEU A 324 3.16 26.43 -23.75
N GLN A 325 2.75 26.70 -22.51
CA GLN A 325 2.55 28.05 -21.98
C GLN A 325 3.87 28.74 -21.61
N THR A 326 4.90 27.96 -21.25
CA THR A 326 6.14 28.50 -20.66
C THR A 326 7.33 28.49 -21.62
N THR A 327 7.32 27.66 -22.66
CA THR A 327 8.44 27.61 -23.60
C THR A 327 8.47 28.84 -24.51
N THR A 328 9.68 29.35 -24.75
CA THR A 328 9.96 30.40 -25.75
C THR A 328 10.42 29.82 -27.09
N ASN A 329 10.65 28.50 -27.17
CA ASN A 329 11.09 27.83 -28.38
C ASN A 329 9.90 27.49 -29.29
N ASN A 330 9.80 28.16 -30.45
CA ASN A 330 8.67 27.97 -31.38
C ASN A 330 8.56 26.54 -31.92
N PHE A 331 9.69 25.88 -32.23
CA PHE A 331 9.67 24.49 -32.67
C PHE A 331 9.08 23.58 -31.59
N TRP A 332 9.52 23.77 -30.34
CA TRP A 332 9.00 22.99 -29.21
C TRP A 332 7.53 23.29 -28.93
N LYS A 333 7.11 24.54 -29.10
CA LYS A 333 5.72 24.96 -28.96
C LYS A 333 4.81 24.20 -29.94
N ASP A 334 5.21 24.07 -31.19
CA ASP A 334 4.41 23.35 -32.20
C ASP A 334 4.43 21.84 -31.97
N GLU A 335 5.56 21.28 -31.54
CA GLU A 335 5.62 19.87 -31.15
C GLU A 335 4.73 19.56 -29.94
N LEU A 336 4.70 20.41 -28.92
CA LEU A 336 3.79 20.24 -27.77
C LEU A 336 2.31 20.29 -28.18
N LYS A 337 1.92 21.19 -29.10
CA LYS A 337 0.54 21.19 -29.63
C LYS A 337 0.20 19.86 -30.31
N ARG A 338 1.12 19.33 -31.12
CA ARG A 338 0.95 18.03 -31.80
C ARG A 338 0.82 16.90 -30.79
N LEU A 339 1.70 16.85 -29.79
CA LEU A 339 1.68 15.83 -28.73
C LEU A 339 0.43 15.91 -27.87
N ILE A 340 -0.06 17.11 -27.55
CA ILE A 340 -1.32 17.29 -26.82
C ILE A 340 -2.49 16.73 -27.62
N ALA A 341 -2.61 17.11 -28.90
CA ALA A 341 -3.68 16.63 -29.77
C ALA A 341 -3.62 15.10 -29.94
N GLU A 342 -2.42 14.53 -30.11
CA GLU A 342 -2.21 13.08 -30.16
C GLU A 342 -2.66 12.42 -28.85
N HIS A 343 -2.21 12.95 -27.71
CA HIS A 343 -2.49 12.39 -26.39
C HIS A 343 -3.97 12.40 -26.08
N GLU A 344 -4.69 13.50 -26.37
CA GLU A 344 -6.15 13.60 -26.16
C GLU A 344 -6.95 12.50 -26.87
N THR A 345 -6.49 12.00 -28.03
CA THR A 345 -7.14 10.88 -28.74
C THR A 345 -6.85 9.50 -28.12
N GLN A 346 -5.85 9.41 -27.24
CA GLN A 346 -5.37 8.17 -26.62
C GLN A 346 -5.84 8.04 -25.16
N ALA A 347 -6.87 8.78 -24.76
CA ALA A 347 -7.46 8.66 -23.42
C ALA A 347 -7.91 7.22 -23.15
N PRO A 348 -7.51 6.61 -22.01
CA PRO A 348 -7.97 5.28 -21.66
C PRO A 348 -9.50 5.24 -21.62
N GLN A 349 -10.09 4.31 -22.38
CA GLN A 349 -11.53 4.13 -22.43
C GLN A 349 -11.96 3.13 -21.37
N LEU A 350 -12.92 3.52 -20.53
CA LEU A 350 -13.46 2.68 -19.49
C LEU A 350 -14.86 2.23 -19.89
N THR A 351 -15.05 0.91 -20.03
CA THR A 351 -16.32 0.28 -20.33
C THR A 351 -16.97 -0.22 -19.04
N LYS A 352 -18.29 -0.03 -18.91
CA LYS A 352 -19.06 -0.59 -17.80
C LYS A 352 -19.11 -2.11 -17.87
N VAL A 353 -18.90 -2.75 -16.71
CA VAL A 353 -18.93 -4.19 -16.52
C VAL A 353 -19.79 -4.51 -15.31
N THR A 354 -20.75 -5.42 -15.48
CA THR A 354 -21.60 -5.90 -14.39
C THR A 354 -21.11 -7.25 -13.90
N PHE A 355 -20.88 -7.37 -12.59
CA PHE A 355 -20.60 -8.64 -11.92
C PHE A 355 -21.81 -9.08 -11.11
N ARG A 356 -22.04 -10.39 -11.08
CA ARG A 356 -23.15 -11.03 -10.38
C ARG A 356 -22.70 -12.29 -9.67
N VAL A 357 -23.15 -12.51 -8.45
CA VAL A 357 -22.97 -13.78 -7.74
C VAL A 357 -24.27 -14.20 -7.05
N LYS A 358 -24.65 -15.46 -7.20
CA LYS A 358 -25.88 -16.04 -6.61
C LYS A 358 -25.62 -16.55 -5.20
N GLY A 359 -26.61 -16.45 -4.32
CA GLY A 359 -26.56 -17.00 -2.96
C GLY A 359 -25.99 -16.03 -1.92
N TYR A 360 -25.29 -16.57 -0.91
CA TYR A 360 -24.69 -15.80 0.19
C TYR A 360 -25.69 -14.88 0.91
N VAL A 361 -26.90 -15.40 1.19
CA VAL A 361 -28.02 -14.63 1.74
C VAL A 361 -27.77 -14.09 3.16
N THR A 362 -26.82 -14.68 3.88
CA THR A 362 -26.40 -14.25 5.22
C THR A 362 -25.14 -13.38 5.20
N ALA A 363 -24.52 -13.18 4.02
CA ALA A 363 -23.30 -12.38 3.93
C ALA A 363 -23.57 -10.92 4.24
N LYS A 364 -22.64 -10.28 4.96
CA LYS A 364 -22.75 -8.87 5.35
C LYS A 364 -22.12 -7.96 4.32
N HIS A 365 -21.03 -8.39 3.71
CA HIS A 365 -20.26 -7.66 2.71
C HIS A 365 -19.86 -8.58 1.57
N ILE A 366 -20.17 -8.17 0.34
CA ILE A 366 -19.60 -8.80 -0.86
C ILE A 366 -19.02 -7.71 -1.74
N ALA A 367 -17.81 -7.92 -2.26
CA ALA A 367 -17.20 -7.06 -3.26
C ALA A 367 -16.62 -7.88 -4.41
N VAL A 368 -16.41 -7.24 -5.55
CA VAL A 368 -15.56 -7.78 -6.61
C VAL A 368 -14.20 -7.09 -6.59
N ALA A 369 -13.14 -7.88 -6.63
CA ALA A 369 -11.76 -7.41 -6.64
C ALA A 369 -11.05 -8.01 -7.86
N GLY A 370 -10.34 -7.18 -8.63
CA GLY A 370 -9.68 -7.62 -9.83
C GLY A 370 -8.72 -6.59 -10.42
N GLY A 371 -8.14 -6.96 -11.56
CA GLY A 371 -7.17 -6.13 -12.28
C GLY A 371 -7.72 -4.76 -12.71
N PHE A 372 -9.04 -4.55 -12.72
CA PHE A 372 -9.71 -3.30 -13.07
C PHE A 372 -9.94 -2.32 -11.89
N ASN A 373 -9.80 -2.78 -10.64
CA ASN A 373 -9.89 -1.95 -9.44
C ASN A 373 -8.71 -2.19 -8.48
N ASP A 374 -7.57 -2.60 -9.03
CA ASP A 374 -6.32 -2.87 -8.30
C ASP A 374 -6.51 -3.85 -7.13
N TRP A 375 -7.37 -4.85 -7.32
CA TRP A 375 -7.70 -5.87 -6.32
C TRP A 375 -8.29 -5.29 -5.01
N SER A 376 -8.87 -4.09 -5.06
CA SER A 376 -9.53 -3.48 -3.90
C SER A 376 -10.78 -4.27 -3.50
N THR A 377 -10.86 -4.61 -2.20
CA THR A 377 -11.99 -5.34 -1.61
C THR A 377 -13.16 -4.43 -1.20
N THR A 378 -13.03 -3.13 -1.43
CA THR A 378 -14.02 -2.11 -1.05
C THR A 378 -14.39 -1.17 -2.20
N ALA A 379 -13.59 -1.11 -3.28
CA ALA A 379 -13.88 -0.21 -4.41
C ALA A 379 -15.14 -0.61 -5.20
N ALA A 380 -15.50 -1.90 -5.22
CA ALA A 380 -16.66 -2.40 -5.96
C ALA A 380 -17.52 -3.33 -5.09
N THR A 381 -18.10 -2.77 -4.02
CA THR A 381 -19.06 -3.45 -3.14
C THR A 381 -20.37 -3.73 -3.87
N MET A 382 -20.84 -4.97 -3.75
CA MET A 382 -22.05 -5.47 -4.38
C MET A 382 -23.29 -5.18 -3.55
N LYS A 383 -24.40 -4.96 -4.24
CA LYS A 383 -25.73 -4.77 -3.63
C LYS A 383 -26.59 -6.00 -3.86
N ARG A 384 -27.27 -6.44 -2.82
CA ARG A 384 -28.20 -7.57 -2.91
C ARG A 384 -29.43 -7.19 -3.72
N THR A 385 -29.75 -8.01 -4.72
CA THR A 385 -30.93 -7.91 -5.58
C THR A 385 -31.58 -9.29 -5.66
N GLY A 386 -32.60 -9.53 -4.83
CA GLY A 386 -33.23 -10.86 -4.70
C GLY A 386 -32.27 -11.90 -4.12
N ASN A 387 -32.01 -12.97 -4.89
CA ASN A 387 -31.05 -14.03 -4.55
C ASN A 387 -29.66 -13.83 -5.16
N GLU A 388 -29.39 -12.65 -5.71
CA GLU A 388 -28.10 -12.28 -6.28
C GLU A 388 -27.49 -11.09 -5.54
N TRP A 389 -26.17 -10.97 -5.66
CA TRP A 389 -25.43 -9.76 -5.39
C TRP A 389 -24.93 -9.21 -6.71
N VAL A 390 -25.08 -7.91 -6.93
CA VAL A 390 -24.79 -7.25 -8.21
C VAL A 390 -23.97 -5.98 -7.98
N VAL A 391 -22.96 -5.76 -8.82
CA VAL A 391 -22.23 -4.49 -8.89
C VAL A 391 -21.94 -4.14 -10.35
N GLU A 392 -22.07 -2.86 -10.67
CA GLU A 392 -21.54 -2.29 -11.90
C GLU A 392 -20.24 -1.55 -11.55
N THR A 393 -19.18 -1.85 -12.29
CA THR A 393 -17.89 -1.17 -12.21
C THR A 393 -17.42 -0.86 -13.63
N GLU A 394 -16.22 -0.30 -13.77
CA GLU A 394 -15.64 -0.02 -15.07
C GLU A 394 -14.26 -0.64 -15.21
N ALA A 395 -13.90 -0.99 -16.44
CA ALA A 395 -12.63 -1.59 -16.80
C ALA A 395 -12.27 -1.18 -18.23
N GLU A 396 -10.98 -1.15 -18.54
CA GLU A 396 -10.53 -0.99 -19.94
C GLU A 396 -10.93 -2.21 -20.79
N PRO A 397 -11.15 -2.06 -22.10
CA PRO A 397 -11.31 -3.20 -22.99
C PRO A 397 -10.16 -4.20 -22.85
N GLY A 398 -10.48 -5.49 -22.90
CA GLY A 398 -9.51 -6.58 -22.79
C GLY A 398 -9.79 -7.56 -21.66
N LYS A 399 -8.80 -8.42 -21.40
CA LYS A 399 -8.88 -9.50 -20.42
C LYS A 399 -8.49 -8.99 -19.03
N HIS A 400 -9.37 -9.18 -18.05
CA HIS A 400 -9.10 -8.88 -16.64
C HIS A 400 -9.32 -10.10 -15.77
N LEU A 401 -8.51 -10.23 -14.72
CA LEU A 401 -8.65 -11.26 -13.69
C LEU A 401 -9.41 -10.70 -12.49
N TYR A 402 -10.24 -11.52 -11.84
CA TYR A 402 -11.01 -11.12 -10.67
C TYR A 402 -11.41 -12.29 -9.75
N LYS A 403 -11.84 -11.92 -8.55
CA LYS A 403 -12.47 -12.76 -7.52
C LYS A 403 -13.59 -11.99 -6.82
N PHE A 404 -14.50 -12.72 -6.18
CA PHE A 404 -15.39 -12.14 -5.19
C PHE A 404 -14.74 -12.22 -3.80
N VAL A 405 -15.04 -11.25 -2.96
CA VAL A 405 -14.66 -11.23 -1.55
C VAL A 405 -15.94 -11.22 -0.73
N VAL A 406 -16.23 -12.33 -0.05
CA VAL A 406 -17.44 -12.54 0.75
C VAL A 406 -17.07 -12.54 2.22
N ASP A 407 -17.45 -11.52 2.97
CA ASP A 407 -17.11 -11.35 4.39
C ASP A 407 -15.61 -11.53 4.70
N GLY A 408 -14.75 -11.14 3.74
CA GLY A 408 -13.28 -11.26 3.83
C GLY A 408 -12.70 -12.47 3.10
N GLU A 409 -13.52 -13.45 2.76
CA GLU A 409 -13.09 -14.68 2.08
C GLU A 409 -13.04 -14.52 0.56
N TRP A 410 -11.90 -14.86 -0.03
CA TRP A 410 -11.67 -14.75 -1.48
C TRP A 410 -12.16 -16.00 -2.20
N ILE A 411 -13.12 -15.82 -3.11
CA ILE A 411 -13.70 -16.92 -3.90
C ILE A 411 -13.60 -16.64 -5.40
N LEU A 412 -13.43 -17.71 -6.16
CA LEU A 412 -13.62 -17.67 -7.61
C LEU A 412 -15.11 -17.48 -7.91
N ASP A 413 -15.44 -16.84 -9.04
CA ASP A 413 -16.82 -16.80 -9.53
C ASP A 413 -17.29 -18.25 -9.81
N PRO A 414 -18.27 -18.78 -9.06
CA PRO A 414 -18.75 -20.15 -9.24
C PRO A 414 -19.45 -20.38 -10.59
N ALA A 415 -19.99 -19.33 -11.20
CA ALA A 415 -20.70 -19.39 -12.48
C ALA A 415 -19.75 -19.27 -13.68
N ASN A 416 -18.54 -18.74 -13.48
CA ASN A 416 -17.60 -18.49 -14.56
C ASN A 416 -16.64 -19.65 -14.78
N LYS A 417 -16.73 -20.31 -15.93
CA LYS A 417 -15.84 -21.42 -16.30
C LYS A 417 -14.44 -20.98 -16.74
N GLN A 418 -14.26 -19.71 -17.13
CA GLN A 418 -12.95 -19.22 -17.58
C GLN A 418 -12.09 -18.83 -16.40
N LYS A 419 -11.00 -19.58 -16.20
CA LYS A 419 -10.01 -19.36 -15.15
C LYS A 419 -8.63 -19.11 -15.76
N ALA A 420 -7.79 -18.39 -15.04
CA ALA A 420 -6.40 -18.18 -15.39
C ALA A 420 -5.53 -18.11 -14.13
N TRP A 421 -4.28 -18.56 -14.26
CA TRP A 421 -3.28 -18.50 -13.20
C TRP A 421 -2.43 -17.25 -13.34
N GLU A 422 -2.28 -16.50 -12.26
CA GLU A 422 -1.41 -15.33 -12.17
C GLU A 422 -0.87 -15.21 -10.74
N ASN A 423 0.44 -14.94 -10.60
CA ASN A 423 1.12 -14.77 -9.32
C ASN A 423 0.90 -15.92 -8.32
N GLY A 424 0.81 -17.16 -8.81
CA GLY A 424 0.58 -18.34 -7.97
C GLY A 424 -0.87 -18.55 -7.53
N TYR A 425 -1.80 -17.72 -8.01
CA TYR A 425 -3.23 -17.84 -7.70
C TYR A 425 -4.05 -18.10 -8.96
N GLU A 426 -5.02 -19.01 -8.85
CA GLU A 426 -6.09 -19.13 -9.85
C GLU A 426 -7.10 -17.99 -9.66
N ASN A 427 -7.56 -17.39 -10.76
CA ASN A 427 -8.49 -16.28 -10.80
C ASN A 427 -9.57 -16.48 -11.87
N SER A 428 -10.73 -15.83 -11.70
CA SER A 428 -11.79 -15.81 -12.71
C SER A 428 -11.47 -14.77 -13.78
N VAL A 429 -11.88 -15.02 -15.03
CA VAL A 429 -11.57 -14.14 -16.16
C VAL A 429 -12.81 -13.41 -16.64
N VAL A 430 -12.72 -12.10 -16.82
CA VAL A 430 -13.72 -11.32 -17.56
C VAL A 430 -13.05 -10.71 -18.79
N VAL A 431 -13.73 -10.74 -19.93
CA VAL A 431 -13.30 -10.06 -21.15
C VAL A 431 -14.25 -8.91 -21.40
N VAL A 432 -13.71 -7.70 -21.30
CA VAL A 432 -14.42 -6.44 -21.48
C VAL A 432 -14.29 -6.05 -22.94
N LYS A 433 -15.43 -5.77 -23.58
CA LYS A 433 -15.47 -5.42 -25.00
C LYS A 433 -15.23 -3.93 -25.21
#